data_AF-A0A7Y0H1B5-F1
#
_entry.id   AF-A0A7Y0H1B5-F1
#
_cell.length_a   1.000
_cell.length_b   1.000
_cell.length_c   1.000
_cell.angle_alpha   90.00
_cell.angle_beta   90.00
_cell.angle_gamma   90.00
#
_symmetry.space_group_name_H-M   'P 1'
#
loop_
_entity.id
_entity.type
_entity.pdbx_description
1 polymer ?
#
loop_
_entity_poly.entity_id
_entity_poly.type
_entity_poly.pdbx_seq_one_letter_code
_entity_poly.pdbx_strand_id
1 'polypeptide(L)'
;MTPSTEYTEYVLEFLEPIGPVRTGRFFGGVGISYGAVQFAMIMGNSLYFAVDEGSRKKYEQAGMQPFSYMTKKGRIHVRRYFELPEDILADSEQLRLWARESMQVASKTKQSDKPVNQPRLKQRVG
;
A
#
# COMPACT_ATOMS: atom_id res chain seq x y z
N MET A 1 2.22 -4.68 -14.63
CA MET A 1 2.82 -5.43 -13.51
C MET A 1 1.74 -6.27 -12.87
N THR A 2 1.20 -7.24 -13.62
CA THR A 2 0.17 -8.13 -13.07
C THR A 2 0.84 -9.03 -12.04
N PRO A 3 0.33 -9.12 -10.81
CA PRO A 3 0.88 -10.04 -9.82
C PRO A 3 0.62 -11.48 -10.26
N SER A 4 1.57 -12.38 -9.99
CA SER A 4 1.30 -13.81 -10.13
C SER A 4 0.31 -14.23 -9.04
N THR A 5 -0.57 -15.17 -9.39
CA THR A 5 -1.47 -15.80 -8.41
C THR A 5 -0.67 -16.42 -7.26
N GLU A 6 0.44 -17.10 -7.60
CA GLU A 6 1.34 -17.75 -6.64
C GLU A 6 1.94 -16.77 -5.61
N TYR A 7 2.43 -15.60 -6.04
CA TYR A 7 2.98 -14.62 -5.11
C TYR A 7 1.87 -14.01 -4.23
N THR A 8 0.67 -13.86 -4.79
CA THR A 8 -0.47 -13.38 -4.02
C THR A 8 -0.83 -14.37 -2.91
N GLU A 9 -0.92 -15.66 -3.23
CA GLU A 9 -1.20 -16.73 -2.27
C GLU A 9 -0.10 -16.81 -1.21
N TYR A 10 1.17 -16.80 -1.61
CA TYR A 10 2.33 -16.75 -0.71
C TYR A 10 2.21 -15.59 0.30
N VAL A 11 1.97 -14.36 -0.16
CA VAL A 11 1.81 -13.20 0.73
C VAL A 11 0.63 -13.38 1.69
N LEU A 12 -0.48 -13.96 1.23
CA LEU A 12 -1.68 -14.15 2.06
C LEU A 12 -1.45 -15.17 3.19
N GLU A 13 -0.65 -16.21 2.96
CA GLU A 13 -0.26 -17.17 4.01
C GLU A 13 0.47 -16.47 5.16
N PHE A 14 1.42 -15.58 4.85
CA PHE A 14 2.14 -14.82 5.88
C PHE A 14 1.26 -13.79 6.60
N LEU A 15 0.22 -13.28 5.94
CA LEU A 15 -0.71 -12.32 6.54
C LEU A 15 -1.81 -12.98 7.39
N GLU A 16 -2.03 -14.28 7.25
CA GLU A 16 -3.07 -15.03 7.99
C GLU A 16 -3.01 -14.81 9.52
N PRO A 17 -1.83 -14.87 10.18
CA PRO A 17 -1.73 -14.66 11.63
C PRO A 17 -2.04 -13.23 12.09
N ILE A 18 -2.04 -12.26 11.16
CA ILE A 18 -2.37 -10.86 11.47
C ILE A 18 -3.90 -10.67 11.54
N GLY A 19 -4.67 -11.54 10.86
CA GLY A 19 -6.12 -11.62 10.94
C GLY A 19 -6.81 -11.72 9.58
N PRO A 20 -8.15 -11.67 9.54
CA PRO A 20 -8.91 -11.89 8.30
C PRO A 20 -8.72 -10.73 7.30
N VAL A 21 -7.84 -10.96 6.34
CA VAL A 21 -7.61 -10.05 5.21
C VAL A 21 -8.51 -10.39 4.02
N ARG A 22 -8.81 -9.40 3.19
CA ARG A 22 -9.57 -9.53 1.94
C ARG A 22 -8.78 -8.97 0.79
N THR A 23 -8.76 -9.68 -0.33
CA THR A 23 -8.19 -9.19 -1.59
C THR A 23 -9.25 -8.52 -2.45
N GLY A 24 -8.85 -7.48 -3.18
CA GLY A 24 -9.67 -6.82 -4.20
C GLY A 24 -8.83 -6.39 -5.39
N ARG A 25 -9.48 -6.06 -6.51
CA ARG A 25 -8.77 -5.50 -7.68
C ARG A 25 -8.23 -4.12 -7.34
N PHE A 26 -6.95 -3.88 -7.62
CA PHE A 26 -6.30 -2.59 -7.42
C PHE A 26 -5.46 -2.23 -8.65
N PHE A 27 -6.08 -1.58 -9.65
CA PHE A 27 -5.45 -1.03 -10.87
C PHE A 27 -4.08 -1.63 -11.25
N GLY A 28 -4.10 -2.81 -11.89
CA GLY A 28 -2.88 -3.49 -12.32
C GLY A 28 -2.22 -4.36 -11.24
N GLY A 29 -2.84 -4.50 -10.06
CA GLY A 29 -2.42 -5.34 -8.96
C GLY A 29 -3.57 -5.78 -8.05
N VAL A 30 -3.22 -6.20 -6.83
CA VAL A 30 -4.15 -6.71 -5.82
C VAL A 30 -4.11 -5.81 -4.60
N GLY A 31 -5.24 -5.26 -4.19
CA GLY A 31 -5.37 -4.52 -2.93
C GLY A 31 -5.68 -5.48 -1.79
N ILE A 32 -5.06 -5.30 -0.63
CA ILE A 32 -5.27 -6.11 0.56
C ILE A 32 -5.86 -5.23 1.66
N SER A 33 -7.01 -5.65 2.18
CA SER A 33 -7.78 -4.91 3.17
C SER A 33 -7.99 -5.73 4.44
N TYR A 34 -7.93 -5.06 5.58
CA TYR A 34 -8.43 -5.58 6.85
C TYR A 34 -9.78 -4.91 7.14
N GLY A 35 -10.84 -5.72 7.22
CA GLY A 35 -12.21 -5.21 7.23
C GLY A 35 -12.51 -4.38 5.98
N ALA A 36 -12.79 -3.08 6.16
CA ALA A 36 -13.07 -2.14 5.07
C ALA A 36 -11.89 -1.21 4.74
N VAL A 37 -10.70 -1.45 5.30
CA VAL A 37 -9.54 -0.55 5.19
C VAL A 37 -8.45 -1.24 4.39
N GLN A 38 -8.12 -0.70 3.21
CA GLN A 38 -6.96 -1.17 2.44
C GLN A 38 -5.68 -0.66 3.08
N PHE A 39 -4.83 -1.59 3.55
CA PHE A 39 -3.55 -1.28 4.19
C PHE A 39 -2.35 -1.77 3.37
N ALA A 40 -2.57 -2.66 2.40
CA ALA A 40 -1.48 -3.11 1.53
C ALA A 40 -1.94 -3.26 0.08
N MET A 41 -0.98 -3.40 -0.82
CA MET A 41 -1.20 -3.80 -2.19
C MET A 41 -0.04 -4.65 -2.70
N ILE A 42 -0.32 -5.52 -3.66
CA ILE A 42 0.67 -6.29 -4.39
C ILE A 42 0.72 -5.74 -5.82
N MET A 43 1.91 -5.39 -6.29
CA MET A 43 2.18 -4.99 -7.67
C MET A 43 3.34 -5.83 -8.20
N GLY A 44 3.10 -6.65 -9.23
CA GLY A 44 4.09 -7.66 -9.64
C GLY A 44 4.40 -8.64 -8.51
N ASN A 45 5.67 -8.76 -8.14
CA ASN A 45 6.17 -9.66 -7.10
C ASN A 45 6.61 -8.93 -5.83
N SER A 46 5.97 -7.79 -5.55
CA SER A 46 6.32 -6.95 -4.41
C SER A 46 5.06 -6.62 -3.61
N LEU A 47 5.12 -6.83 -2.30
CA LEU A 47 4.16 -6.34 -1.33
C LEU A 47 4.49 -4.89 -0.97
N TYR A 48 3.48 -4.04 -0.88
CA TYR A 48 3.62 -2.66 -0.45
C TYR A 48 2.66 -2.34 0.68
N PHE A 49 3.14 -1.64 1.72
CA PHE A 49 2.33 -1.15 2.82
C PHE A 49 1.99 0.33 2.70
N ALA A 50 0.80 0.68 3.17
CA ALA A 50 0.33 2.05 3.27
C ALA A 50 1.13 2.82 4.34
N VAL A 51 1.64 3.98 3.97
CA VAL A 51 2.38 4.89 4.85
C VAL A 51 1.78 6.30 4.79
N ASP A 52 1.96 7.07 5.86
CA ASP A 52 1.68 8.50 5.91
C ASP A 52 2.98 9.29 6.04
N GLU A 53 2.90 10.61 6.19
CA GLU A 53 4.08 11.45 6.33
C GLU A 53 4.92 11.11 7.57
N GLY A 54 4.29 10.65 8.65
CA GLY A 54 4.96 10.30 9.90
C GLY A 54 5.68 8.96 9.83
N SER A 55 5.04 7.93 9.27
CA SER A 55 5.64 6.61 9.15
C SER A 55 6.64 6.51 7.99
N ARG A 56 6.51 7.33 6.93
CA ARG A 56 7.39 7.27 5.75
C ARG A 56 8.88 7.29 6.08
N LYS A 57 9.31 8.16 6.99
CA LYS A 57 10.72 8.30 7.36
C LYS A 57 11.30 6.98 7.87
N LYS A 58 10.52 6.19 8.61
CA LYS A 58 10.91 4.88 9.14
C LYS A 58 11.12 3.86 8.01
N TYR A 59 10.24 3.87 7.01
CA TYR A 59 10.37 3.01 5.82
C TYR A 59 11.61 3.39 4.99
N GLU A 60 11.83 4.69 4.76
CA GLU A 60 13.01 5.19 4.03
C GLU A 60 14.32 4.84 4.77
N GLN A 61 14.34 4.95 6.10
CA GLN A 61 15.50 4.57 6.93
C GLN A 61 15.77 3.06 6.92
N ALA A 62 14.73 2.24 6.75
CA ALA A 62 14.85 0.80 6.55
C ALA A 62 15.23 0.42 5.10
N GLY A 63 15.52 1.41 4.23
CA GLY A 63 15.89 1.18 2.83
C GLY A 63 14.72 0.85 1.90
N MET A 64 13.49 0.87 2.40
CA MET A 64 12.30 0.54 1.63
C MET A 64 11.98 1.64 0.61
N GLN A 65 11.49 1.23 -0.56
CA GLN A 65 11.26 2.14 -1.68
C GLN A 65 9.78 2.40 -1.92
N PRO A 66 9.39 3.63 -2.30
CA PRO A 66 8.01 3.90 -2.67
C PRO A 66 7.65 3.19 -3.98
N PHE A 67 6.40 2.74 -4.07
CA PHE A 67 5.83 2.26 -5.32
C PHE A 67 6.00 3.30 -6.42
N SER A 68 6.34 2.85 -7.62
CA SER A 68 6.50 3.75 -8.76
C SER A 68 6.09 3.08 -10.07
N TYR A 69 5.67 3.90 -11.02
CA TYR A 69 5.25 3.46 -12.35
C TYR A 69 5.69 4.46 -13.43
N MET A 70 5.80 3.97 -14.66
CA MET A 70 6.18 4.78 -15.81
C MET A 70 4.97 5.43 -16.45
N THR A 71 5.13 6.70 -16.85
CA THR A 71 4.18 7.44 -17.66
C THR A 71 4.89 8.00 -18.89
N LYS A 72 4.13 8.54 -19.85
CA LYS A 72 4.70 9.28 -21.00
C LYS A 72 5.59 10.46 -20.58
N LYS A 73 5.41 10.99 -19.37
CA LYS A 73 6.17 12.13 -18.82
C LYS A 73 7.32 11.70 -17.88
N GLY A 74 7.56 10.40 -17.73
CA GLY A 74 8.58 9.86 -16.84
C GLY A 74 8.00 9.04 -15.67
N ARG A 75 8.88 8.72 -14.70
CA ARG A 75 8.57 7.87 -13.54
C ARG A 75 7.85 8.67 -12.45
N ILE A 76 6.69 8.18 -12.02
CA ILE A 76 5.92 8.72 -10.90
C ILE A 76 6.14 7.85 -9.67
N HIS A 77 6.43 8.48 -8.52
CA HIS A 77 6.56 7.81 -7.23
C HIS A 77 5.32 8.07 -6.37
N VAL A 78 4.65 7.00 -5.98
CA VAL A 78 3.48 7.03 -5.09
C VAL A 78 3.96 6.89 -3.66
N ARG A 79 4.24 8.01 -3.00
CA ARG A 79 4.79 8.09 -1.63
C ARG A 79 3.83 7.63 -0.51
N ARG A 80 2.73 6.98 -0.87
CA ARG A 80 1.74 6.38 0.02
C ARG A 80 1.97 4.88 0.22
N TYR A 81 2.70 4.23 -0.69
CA TYR A 81 2.92 2.79 -0.64
C TYR A 81 4.41 2.50 -0.72
N PHE A 82 4.94 1.75 0.24
CA PHE A 82 6.35 1.39 0.31
C PHE A 82 6.53 -0.11 0.29
N GLU A 83 7.51 -0.56 -0.50
CA GLU A 83 7.84 -1.96 -0.71
C GLU A 83 8.35 -2.61 0.57
N LEU A 84 7.78 -3.76 0.92
CA LEU A 84 8.26 -4.58 2.02
C LEU A 84 9.31 -5.57 1.49
N PRO A 85 10.55 -5.54 2.01
CA PRO A 85 11.57 -6.53 1.67
C PRO A 85 11.13 -7.96 1.98
N GLU A 86 11.59 -8.90 1.17
CA GLU A 86 11.26 -10.33 1.31
C GLU A 86 11.71 -10.89 2.67
N ASP A 87 12.88 -10.46 3.17
CA ASP A 87 13.38 -10.84 4.49
C ASP A 87 12.43 -10.44 5.63
N ILE A 88 11.76 -9.29 5.48
CA ILE A 88 10.78 -8.81 6.47
C ILE A 88 9.44 -9.53 6.30
N LEU A 89 9.05 -9.86 5.06
CA LEU A 89 7.86 -10.66 4.80
C LEU A 89 7.97 -12.06 5.42
N ALA A 90 9.14 -12.69 5.33
CA ALA A 90 9.41 -14.01 5.88
C ALA A 90 9.57 -14.02 7.41
N ASP A 91 9.88 -12.88 8.05
CA ASP A 91 9.95 -12.75 9.51
C ASP A 91 8.57 -12.40 10.08
N SER A 92 7.92 -13.38 10.72
CA SER A 92 6.57 -13.21 11.27
C SER A 92 6.42 -12.08 12.31
N GLU A 93 7.45 -11.81 13.11
CA GLU A 93 7.40 -10.76 14.14
C GLU A 93 7.55 -9.38 13.50
N GLN A 94 8.51 -9.24 12.58
CA GLN A 94 8.69 -8.01 11.82
C GLN A 94 7.47 -7.72 10.95
N LEU A 95 6.97 -8.70 10.20
CA LEU A 95 5.78 -8.55 9.37
C LEU A 95 4.59 -8.06 10.20
N ARG A 96 4.36 -8.65 11.38
CA ARG A 96 3.29 -8.22 12.29
C ARG A 96 3.46 -6.76 12.72
N LEU A 97 4.68 -6.33 13.03
CA LEU A 97 4.96 -4.94 13.41
C LEU A 97 4.63 -3.96 12.27
N TRP A 98 5.13 -4.22 11.07
CA TRP A 98 4.94 -3.35 9.91
C TRP A 98 3.49 -3.36 9.41
N ALA A 99 2.84 -4.52 9.38
CA ALA A 99 1.44 -4.64 8.98
C ALA A 99 0.52 -3.90 9.94
N ARG A 100 0.72 -4.01 11.26
CA ARG A 100 -0.07 -3.28 12.26
C ARG A 100 0.08 -1.77 12.13
N GLU A 101 1.30 -1.27 11.94
CA GLU A 101 1.55 0.14 11.70
C GLU A 101 0.82 0.63 10.43
N SER A 102 0.92 -0.14 9.34
CA SER A 102 0.22 0.14 8.08
C SER A 102 -1.31 0.18 8.24
N MET A 103 -1.89 -0.77 8.98
CA MET A 103 -3.32 -0.80 9.29
C MET A 103 -3.77 0.43 10.07
N GLN A 104 -2.97 0.89 11.05
CA GLN A 104 -3.26 2.10 11.82
C GLN A 104 -3.23 3.34 10.93
N VAL A 105 -2.21 3.46 10.09
CA VAL A 105 -2.06 4.55 9.12
C VAL A 105 -3.25 4.60 8.14
N ALA A 106 -3.58 3.45 7.55
CA ALA A 106 -4.67 3.35 6.58
C ALA A 106 -6.04 3.70 7.20
N SER A 107 -6.26 3.31 8.46
CA SER A 107 -7.48 3.60 9.19
C SER A 107 -7.66 5.10 9.46
N LYS A 108 -6.57 5.83 9.74
CA LYS A 108 -6.59 7.30 9.91
C LYS A 108 -6.98 8.01 8.62
N THR A 109 -6.48 7.55 7.48
CA THR A 109 -6.81 8.17 6.17
C THR A 109 -8.30 8.02 5.86
N LYS A 110 -8.90 6.87 6.16
CA LYS A 110 -10.32 6.63 5.88
C LYS A 110 -11.25 7.56 6.67
N GLN A 111 -10.79 8.09 7.80
CA GLN A 111 -11.52 9.09 8.57
C GLN A 111 -11.41 10.50 7.96
N SER A 112 -10.28 10.81 7.31
CA SER A 112 -10.07 12.07 6.59
C SER A 112 -10.68 12.11 5.19
N ASP A 113 -11.01 10.98 4.57
CA ASP A 113 -11.67 10.87 3.26
C ASP A 113 -13.20 11.06 3.29
N LYS A 114 -13.79 11.59 4.38
CA LYS A 114 -15.12 12.22 4.26
C LYS A 114 -14.98 13.34 3.22
N PRO A 115 -15.85 13.41 2.19
CA PRO A 115 -15.60 14.24 1.02
C PRO A 115 -15.57 15.71 1.44
N VAL A 116 -14.36 16.29 1.54
CA VAL A 116 -14.19 17.74 1.45
C VAL A 116 -14.44 18.08 -0.01
N ASN A 117 -15.57 18.73 -0.24
CA ASN A 117 -16.05 19.25 -1.50
C ASN A 117 -14.92 20.09 -2.17
N GLN A 118 -14.10 19.49 -3.02
CA GLN A 118 -13.08 20.23 -3.77
C GLN A 118 -13.76 20.91 -4.97
N PRO A 119 -13.75 22.25 -5.07
CA PRO A 119 -14.34 22.93 -6.21
C PRO A 119 -13.53 22.57 -7.46
N ARG A 120 -14.22 22.01 -8.46
CA ARG A 120 -13.71 21.84 -9.81
C ARG A 120 -13.24 23.19 -10.33
N LEU A 121 -11.93 23.35 -10.54
CA LEU A 121 -11.37 24.52 -11.22
C LEU A 121 -11.91 24.56 -12.65
N LYS A 122 -12.97 25.34 -12.87
CA LYS A 122 -13.41 25.74 -14.21
C LYS A 122 -12.39 26.76 -14.72
N GLN A 123 -11.51 26.35 -15.62
CA GLN A 123 -10.83 27.31 -16.48
C GLN A 123 -11.75 27.67 -17.65
N ARG A 124 -12.41 28.81 -17.48
CA ARG A 124 -12.96 29.75 -18.46
C ARG A 124 -12.18 31.05 -18.12
N VAL A 125 -11.65 31.90 -18.99
CA VAL A 125 -11.78 32.23 -20.42
C VAL A 125 -10.52 33.03 -20.77
N GLY A 126 -10.20 33.13 -22.06
CA GLY A 126 -9.27 34.10 -22.63
C GLY A 126 -9.24 33.92 -24.13
#